data_AF-A0A453JQH9-F1
#
_entry.id   AF-A0A453JQH9-F1
#
_cell.length_a   1.000
_cell.length_b   1.000
_cell.length_c   1.000
_cell.angle_alpha   90.00
_cell.angle_beta   90.00
_cell.angle_gamma   90.00
#
_symmetry.space_group_name_H-M   'P 1'
#
loop_
_entity.id
_entity.type
_entity.pdbx_description
1 polymer ?
#
loop_
_entity_poly.entity_id
_entity_poly.type
_entity_poly.pdbx_seq_one_letter_code
_entity_poly.pdbx_strand_id
1 'polypeptide(L)'
;GLATELEAHGADLNDPLWSAKCILSSPHLIRKVHLDYIEAGANIIITASYQATIQGFESKGFSKEQGENLLTKSVEIAHEAREMFLKQHPDQSTPLRPILVAASIGSYGAYLADGSEYSGDYGEAGTLEFLKDFHRRRLQVLAEARPDLIAFETIPNKLEAQVC
;
A
#
# COMPACT_ATOMS: atom_id res chain seq x y z
N GLY A 1 -4.83 4.80 11.72
CA GLY A 1 -4.15 4.21 10.56
C GLY A 1 -5.03 4.36 9.35
N LEU A 2 -4.56 4.03 8.14
CA LEU A 2 -5.29 4.30 6.89
C LEU A 2 -6.73 3.77 6.90
N ALA A 3 -6.95 2.56 7.39
CA ALA A 3 -8.29 1.96 7.53
C ALA A 3 -9.23 2.82 8.39
N THR A 4 -8.80 3.21 9.59
CA THR A 4 -9.60 4.01 10.53
C THR A 4 -10.07 5.33 9.92
N GLU A 5 -9.18 6.03 9.21
CA GLU A 5 -9.54 7.29 8.57
C GLU A 5 -10.46 7.07 7.36
N LEU A 6 -10.23 6.01 6.57
CA LEU A 6 -11.13 5.65 5.47
C LEU A 6 -12.55 5.36 5.98
N GLU A 7 -12.71 4.63 7.08
CA GLU A 7 -14.00 4.40 7.73
C GLU A 7 -14.64 5.70 8.23
N ALA A 8 -13.84 6.59 8.86
CA ALA A 8 -14.31 7.90 9.30
C ALA A 8 -14.82 8.77 8.14
N HIS A 9 -14.25 8.58 6.94
CA HIS A 9 -14.70 9.20 5.69
C HIS A 9 -15.77 8.39 4.93
N GLY A 10 -16.30 7.32 5.52
CA GLY A 10 -17.44 6.56 5.00
C GLY A 10 -17.10 5.42 4.03
N ALA A 11 -15.84 4.96 3.98
CA ALA A 11 -15.46 3.79 3.20
C ALA A 11 -15.99 2.49 3.83
N ASP A 12 -16.46 1.56 2.98
CA ASP A 12 -16.84 0.21 3.39
C ASP A 12 -15.65 -0.76 3.29
N LEU A 13 -15.08 -1.09 4.44
CA LEU A 13 -13.90 -1.97 4.57
C LEU A 13 -14.26 -3.44 4.85
N ASN A 14 -15.52 -3.85 4.67
CA ASN A 14 -15.94 -5.25 4.85
C ASN A 14 -15.48 -6.16 3.68
N ASP A 15 -14.18 -6.18 3.42
CA ASP A 15 -13.52 -7.11 2.49
C ASP A 15 -12.14 -7.47 3.05
N PRO A 16 -11.74 -8.76 3.04
CA PRO A 16 -10.39 -9.17 3.42
C PRO A 16 -9.27 -8.44 2.67
N LEU A 17 -9.56 -7.91 1.47
CA LEU A 17 -8.64 -7.09 0.66
C LEU A 17 -9.10 -5.62 0.61
N TRP A 18 -9.59 -5.07 1.72
CA TRP A 18 -10.18 -3.72 1.78
C TRP A 18 -9.26 -2.65 1.20
N SER A 19 -7.94 -2.73 1.43
CA SER A 19 -7.00 -1.71 0.93
C SER A 19 -6.94 -1.74 -0.60
N ALA A 20 -6.96 -2.94 -1.17
CA ALA A 20 -7.01 -3.20 -2.60
C ALA A 20 -8.35 -2.75 -3.20
N LYS A 21 -9.47 -3.04 -2.53
CA LYS A 21 -10.83 -2.61 -2.92
C LYS A 21 -10.94 -1.08 -2.94
N CYS A 22 -10.39 -0.39 -1.94
CA CYS A 22 -10.48 1.07 -1.86
C CYS A 22 -9.77 1.79 -3.01
N ILE A 23 -8.69 1.21 -3.57
CA ILE A 23 -8.01 1.76 -4.76
C ILE A 23 -8.99 1.83 -5.95
N LEU A 24 -9.87 0.84 -6.08
CA LEU A 24 -10.90 0.76 -7.13
C LEU A 24 -12.12 1.63 -6.81
N SER A 25 -12.74 1.39 -5.65
CA SER A 25 -14.06 1.93 -5.34
C SER A 25 -14.01 3.37 -4.83
N SER A 26 -12.93 3.73 -4.16
CA SER A 26 -12.85 4.94 -3.34
C SER A 26 -11.49 5.65 -3.43
N PRO A 27 -10.87 5.81 -4.61
CA PRO A 27 -9.54 6.44 -4.73
C PRO A 27 -9.53 7.89 -4.23
N HIS A 28 -10.67 8.58 -4.34
CA HIS A 28 -10.84 9.93 -3.81
C HIS A 28 -10.76 10.00 -2.28
N LEU A 29 -11.22 8.96 -1.57
CA LEU A 29 -11.11 8.88 -0.10
C LEU A 29 -9.67 8.59 0.32
N ILE A 30 -8.96 7.70 -0.39
CA ILE A 30 -7.53 7.46 -0.13
C ILE A 30 -6.73 8.76 -0.29
N ARG A 31 -6.98 9.50 -1.37
CA ARG A 31 -6.34 10.80 -1.60
C ARG A 31 -6.64 11.80 -0.50
N LYS A 32 -7.90 11.86 -0.03
CA LYS A 32 -8.32 12.73 1.06
C LYS A 32 -7.57 12.39 2.34
N VAL A 33 -7.53 11.11 2.74
CA VAL A 33 -6.82 10.66 3.93
C VAL A 33 -5.31 10.93 3.84
N HIS A 34 -4.68 10.73 2.67
CA HIS A 34 -3.28 11.11 2.49
C HIS A 34 -3.07 12.61 2.67
N LEU A 35 -3.96 13.45 2.14
CA LEU A 35 -3.90 14.89 2.34
C LEU A 35 -4.09 15.27 3.81
N ASP A 36 -5.04 14.65 4.50
CA ASP A 36 -5.27 14.85 5.95
C ASP A 36 -4.03 14.54 6.77
N TYR A 37 -3.32 13.43 6.46
CA TYR A 37 -2.07 13.12 7.12
C TYR A 37 -0.98 14.16 6.84
N ILE A 38 -0.85 14.63 5.59
CA ILE A 38 0.13 15.65 5.23
C ILE A 38 -0.16 16.96 5.99
N GLU A 39 -1.42 17.41 5.98
CA GLU A 39 -1.90 18.62 6.67
C GLU A 39 -1.69 18.52 8.19
N ALA A 40 -1.90 17.33 8.77
CA ALA A 40 -1.69 17.06 10.19
C ALA A 40 -0.21 17.00 10.60
N GLY A 41 0.73 17.03 9.65
CA GLY A 41 2.15 16.98 9.98
C GLY A 41 2.85 15.67 9.63
N ALA A 42 2.37 14.84 8.69
CA ALA A 42 3.11 13.67 8.22
C ALA A 42 4.24 14.05 7.24
N ASN A 43 5.41 13.44 7.40
CA ASN A 43 6.53 13.57 6.46
C ASN A 43 6.56 12.45 5.42
N ILE A 44 5.98 11.30 5.76
CA ILE A 44 5.93 10.12 4.92
C ILE A 44 4.49 9.65 4.93
N ILE A 45 3.92 9.48 3.74
CA ILE A 45 2.64 8.80 3.56
C ILE A 45 2.90 7.43 2.94
N ILE A 46 2.19 6.42 3.46
CA ILE A 46 2.32 5.03 3.03
C ILE A 46 1.11 4.70 2.15
N THR A 47 1.35 4.14 0.96
CA THR A 47 0.30 3.85 -0.04
C THR A 47 -0.68 2.77 0.45
N ALA A 48 -1.88 2.73 -0.13
CA ALA A 48 -2.92 1.74 0.18
C ALA A 48 -2.63 0.31 -0.37
N SER A 49 -1.37 -0.05 -0.58
CA SER A 49 -0.95 -1.30 -1.25
C SER A 49 -0.59 -2.46 -0.31
N TYR A 50 -0.83 -2.33 1.00
CA TYR A 50 -0.51 -3.35 2.01
C TYR A 50 -0.98 -4.76 1.63
N GLN A 51 -2.28 -4.92 1.34
CA GLN A 51 -2.88 -6.19 0.91
C GLN A 51 -3.03 -6.30 -0.61
N ALA A 52 -2.66 -5.26 -1.36
CA ALA A 52 -2.74 -5.28 -2.82
C ALA A 52 -1.69 -6.25 -3.35
N THR A 53 -2.13 -7.40 -3.84
CA THR A 53 -1.30 -8.44 -4.45
C THR A 53 -1.91 -8.83 -5.79
N ILE A 54 -1.07 -9.20 -6.75
CA ILE A 54 -1.53 -9.63 -8.07
C ILE A 54 -2.44 -10.86 -7.91
N GLN A 55 -2.02 -11.81 -7.08
CA GLN A 55 -2.77 -13.03 -6.76
C GLN A 55 -4.11 -12.71 -6.06
N GLY A 56 -4.11 -11.75 -5.13
CA GLY A 56 -5.34 -11.28 -4.47
C GLY A 56 -6.32 -10.70 -5.47
N PHE A 57 -5.85 -9.86 -6.41
CA PHE A 57 -6.70 -9.33 -7.48
C PHE A 57 -7.19 -10.43 -8.43
N GLU A 58 -6.34 -11.37 -8.84
CA GLU A 58 -6.73 -12.49 -9.70
C GLU A 58 -7.83 -13.35 -9.06
N SER A 59 -7.74 -13.62 -7.74
CA SER A 59 -8.79 -14.34 -7.00
C SER A 59 -10.14 -13.62 -6.97
N LYS A 60 -10.15 -12.29 -7.19
CA LYS A 60 -11.35 -11.44 -7.27
C LYS A 60 -11.83 -11.24 -8.71
N GLY A 61 -11.21 -11.92 -9.69
CA GLY A 61 -11.62 -11.90 -11.10
C GLY A 61 -10.95 -10.83 -11.96
N PHE A 62 -9.93 -10.14 -11.46
CA PHE A 62 -9.14 -9.21 -12.25
C PHE A 62 -8.08 -9.94 -13.07
N SER A 63 -7.71 -9.40 -14.22
CA SER A 63 -6.52 -9.86 -14.94
C SER A 63 -5.25 -9.42 -14.19
N LYS A 64 -4.14 -10.12 -14.44
CA LYS A 64 -2.82 -9.71 -13.97
C LYS A 64 -2.52 -8.24 -14.28
N GLU A 65 -2.76 -7.81 -15.52
CA GLU A 65 -2.55 -6.42 -15.95
C GLU A 65 -3.39 -5.43 -15.15
N GLN A 66 -4.65 -5.76 -14.88
CA GLN A 66 -5.52 -4.93 -14.03
C GLN A 66 -4.96 -4.85 -12.60
N GLY A 67 -4.50 -5.96 -12.03
CA GLY A 67 -3.87 -5.98 -10.70
C GLY A 67 -2.59 -5.14 -10.64
N GLU A 68 -1.74 -5.21 -11.66
CA GLU A 68 -0.54 -4.37 -11.77
C GLU A 68 -0.90 -2.88 -11.89
N ASN A 69 -1.90 -2.54 -12.70
CA ASN A 69 -2.39 -1.16 -12.83
C ASN A 69 -2.91 -0.60 -11.50
N LEU A 70 -3.56 -1.43 -10.68
CA LEU A 70 -4.03 -1.02 -9.35
C LEU A 70 -2.89 -0.77 -8.36
N LEU A 71 -1.81 -1.55 -8.43
CA LEU A 71 -0.60 -1.30 -7.65
C LEU A 71 0.00 0.06 -8.02
N THR A 72 0.18 0.33 -9.32
CA THR A 72 0.63 1.64 -9.81
C THR A 72 -0.30 2.75 -9.34
N LYS A 73 -1.61 2.54 -9.44
CA LYS A 73 -2.62 3.53 -9.04
C LYS A 73 -2.53 3.91 -7.56
N SER A 74 -2.16 2.97 -6.69
CA SER A 74 -1.97 3.27 -5.26
C SER A 74 -0.87 4.31 -5.01
N VAL A 75 0.21 4.28 -5.81
CA VAL A 75 1.32 5.23 -5.71
C VAL A 75 0.94 6.56 -6.34
N GLU A 76 0.25 6.54 -7.50
CA GLU A 76 -0.26 7.76 -8.15
C GLU A 76 -1.16 8.57 -7.21
N ILE A 77 -2.08 7.92 -6.50
CA ILE A 77 -2.99 8.59 -5.56
C ILE A 77 -2.23 9.31 -4.45
N ALA A 78 -1.16 8.70 -3.92
CA ALA A 78 -0.31 9.32 -2.92
C ALA A 78 0.49 10.51 -3.47
N HIS A 79 1.00 10.40 -4.70
CA HIS A 79 1.64 11.51 -5.40
C HIS A 79 0.66 12.67 -5.64
N GLU A 80 -0.57 12.38 -6.08
CA GLU A 80 -1.61 13.38 -6.28
C GLU A 80 -1.88 14.16 -4.97
N ALA A 81 -1.98 13.47 -3.82
CA ALA A 81 -2.18 14.12 -2.52
C ALA A 81 -1.00 15.05 -2.16
N ARG A 82 0.23 14.59 -2.36
CA ARG A 82 1.44 15.41 -2.17
C ARG A 82 1.44 16.64 -3.07
N GLU A 83 1.16 16.48 -4.35
CA GLU A 83 1.12 17.59 -5.31
C GLU A 83 0.03 18.61 -4.98
N MET A 84 -1.15 18.15 -4.55
CA MET A 84 -2.24 19.01 -4.12
C MET A 84 -1.81 19.89 -2.93
N PHE A 85 -1.19 19.28 -1.92
CA PHE A 85 -0.69 20.02 -0.75
C PHE A 85 0.35 21.08 -1.14
N LEU A 86 1.33 20.71 -1.99
CA LEU A 86 2.39 21.62 -2.44
C LEU A 86 1.82 22.80 -3.27
N LYS A 87 0.81 22.55 -4.11
CA LYS A 87 0.15 23.61 -4.90
C LYS A 87 -0.63 24.61 -4.02
N GLN A 88 -1.19 24.15 -2.91
CA GLN A 88 -1.95 24.99 -1.98
C GLN A 88 -1.06 25.85 -1.06
N HIS A 89 0.23 25.52 -0.95
CA HIS A 89 1.19 26.21 -0.09
C HIS A 89 2.40 26.76 -0.88
N PRO A 90 2.19 27.71 -1.82
CA PRO A 90 3.23 28.22 -2.71
C PRO A 90 4.25 29.14 -2.01
N ASP A 91 3.84 29.86 -0.95
CA ASP A 91 4.68 30.83 -0.24
C ASP A 91 5.56 30.17 0.83
N GLN A 92 6.71 29.67 0.38
CA GLN A 92 7.68 28.91 1.18
C GLN A 92 8.67 29.83 1.92
N SER A 93 8.16 30.69 2.80
CA SER A 93 9.03 31.45 3.74
C SER A 93 9.73 30.54 4.76
N THR A 94 9.24 29.31 4.92
CA THR A 94 9.84 28.23 5.70
C THR A 94 10.12 27.05 4.76
N PRO A 95 11.30 26.40 4.82
CA PRO A 95 11.56 25.21 4.01
C PRO A 95 10.52 24.14 4.37
N LEU A 96 9.68 23.77 3.41
CA LEU A 96 8.81 22.62 3.58
C LEU A 96 9.71 21.40 3.75
N ARG A 97 9.58 20.77 4.92
CA ARG A 97 10.09 19.42 5.15
C ARG A 97 9.67 18.50 3.98
N PRO A 98 10.55 17.62 3.50
CA PRO A 98 10.20 16.75 2.38
C PRO A 98 9.00 15.88 2.73
N ILE A 99 8.07 15.76 1.79
CA ILE A 99 6.92 14.85 1.86
C ILE A 99 7.26 13.68 0.92
N LEU A 100 7.46 12.51 1.53
CA LEU A 100 7.83 11.29 0.81
C LEU A 100 6.63 10.36 0.68
N VAL A 101 6.58 9.65 -0.43
CA VAL A 101 5.64 8.56 -0.70
C VAL A 101 6.38 7.23 -0.53
N ALA A 102 5.91 6.41 0.41
CA ALA A 102 6.41 5.06 0.62
C ALA A 102 5.40 4.03 0.07
N ALA A 103 5.82 3.19 -0.87
CA ALA A 103 4.98 2.11 -1.35
C ALA A 103 4.93 0.96 -0.34
N SER A 104 3.74 0.68 0.19
CA SER A 104 3.51 -0.41 1.14
C SER A 104 3.59 -1.78 0.48
N ILE A 105 4.30 -2.70 1.14
CA ILE A 105 4.33 -4.13 0.83
C ILE A 105 4.09 -4.89 2.13
N GLY A 106 2.87 -5.41 2.30
CA GLY A 106 2.53 -6.27 3.43
C GLY A 106 3.06 -7.71 3.28
N SER A 107 3.08 -8.45 4.38
CA SER A 107 3.49 -9.86 4.39
C SER A 107 2.57 -10.77 3.56
N TYR A 108 3.06 -11.98 3.28
CA TYR A 108 2.26 -13.08 2.73
C TYR A 108 1.08 -13.41 3.64
N GLY A 109 1.26 -13.33 4.97
CA GLY A 109 0.15 -13.53 5.91
C GLY A 109 -0.98 -12.51 5.77
N ALA A 110 -0.66 -11.27 5.38
CA ALA A 110 -1.68 -10.25 5.10
C ALA A 110 -2.52 -10.58 3.85
N TYR A 111 -1.96 -11.33 2.90
CA TYR A 111 -2.68 -11.88 1.75
C TYR A 111 -3.59 -13.06 2.14
N LEU A 112 -3.15 -13.92 3.05
CA LEU A 112 -3.94 -15.07 3.52
C LEU A 112 -5.20 -14.64 4.29
N ALA A 113 -5.16 -13.47 4.94
CA ALA A 113 -6.27 -12.89 5.69
C ALA A 113 -6.83 -13.81 6.79
N ASP A 114 -5.97 -14.63 7.39
CA ASP A 114 -6.28 -15.58 8.47
C ASP A 114 -5.60 -15.21 9.81
N GLY A 115 -4.96 -14.04 9.88
CA GLY A 115 -4.21 -13.56 11.04
C GLY A 115 -2.75 -14.04 11.08
N SER A 116 -2.28 -14.79 10.08
CA SER A 116 -0.88 -15.22 9.99
C SER A 116 0.12 -14.06 9.83
N GLU A 117 -0.36 -12.85 9.51
CA GLU A 117 0.44 -11.61 9.57
C GLU A 117 0.96 -11.29 10.99
N TYR A 118 0.42 -11.92 12.03
CA TYR A 118 0.89 -11.79 13.41
C TYR A 118 1.62 -13.03 13.93
N SER A 119 1.30 -14.23 13.43
CA SER A 119 1.98 -15.47 13.84
C SER A 119 3.26 -15.75 13.05
N GLY A 120 3.29 -15.37 11.77
CA GLY A 120 4.33 -15.74 10.81
C GLY A 120 4.35 -17.23 10.46
N ASP A 121 3.31 -17.98 10.82
CA ASP A 121 3.16 -19.38 10.44
C ASP A 121 2.40 -19.49 9.11
N TYR A 122 3.14 -19.81 8.05
CA TYR A 122 2.62 -19.92 6.68
C TYR A 122 2.49 -21.39 6.23
N GLY A 123 2.68 -22.35 7.14
CA GLY A 123 2.72 -23.77 6.80
C GLY A 123 3.74 -24.10 5.70
N GLU A 124 3.39 -25.05 4.83
CA GLU A 124 4.27 -25.53 3.75
C GLU A 124 4.57 -24.47 2.67
N ALA A 125 3.76 -23.41 2.58
CA ALA A 125 3.98 -22.31 1.65
C ALA A 125 5.13 -21.38 2.07
N GLY A 126 5.58 -21.43 3.33
CA GLY A 126 6.62 -20.54 3.88
C GLY A 126 8.05 -20.77 3.40
N THR A 127 8.25 -21.35 2.21
CA THR A 127 9.59 -21.55 1.65
C THR A 127 10.19 -20.25 1.13
N LEU A 128 11.52 -20.15 1.17
CA LEU A 128 12.25 -18.97 0.71
C LEU A 128 11.98 -18.67 -0.78
N GLU A 129 11.96 -19.70 -1.63
CA GLU A 129 11.71 -19.55 -3.06
C GLU A 129 10.30 -19.03 -3.34
N PHE A 130 9.29 -19.62 -2.70
CA PHE A 130 7.90 -19.19 -2.83
C PHE A 130 7.71 -17.74 -2.38
N LEU A 131 8.21 -17.37 -1.20
CA LEU A 131 8.06 -16.01 -0.68
C LEU A 131 8.77 -14.97 -1.56
N LYS A 132 9.93 -15.33 -2.11
CA LYS A 132 10.64 -14.46 -3.06
C LYS A 132 9.84 -14.27 -4.35
N ASP A 133 9.24 -15.33 -4.88
CA ASP A 133 8.41 -15.28 -6.09
C ASP A 133 7.12 -14.48 -5.86
N PHE A 134 6.50 -14.66 -4.69
CA PHE A 134 5.30 -13.95 -4.27
C PHE A 134 5.50 -12.42 -4.27
N HIS A 135 6.60 -11.93 -3.70
CA HIS A 135 6.87 -10.48 -3.62
C HIS A 135 7.43 -9.87 -4.91
N ARG A 136 8.19 -10.64 -5.71
CA ARG A 136 9.03 -10.11 -6.81
C ARG A 136 8.29 -9.20 -7.78
N ARG A 137 7.16 -9.67 -8.34
CA ARG A 137 6.48 -8.89 -9.38
C ARG A 137 5.78 -7.66 -8.79
N ARG A 138 5.18 -7.78 -7.60
CA ARG A 138 4.58 -6.64 -6.88
C ARG A 138 5.63 -5.56 -6.60
N LEU A 139 6.80 -5.95 -6.11
CA LEU A 139 7.91 -5.03 -5.86
C LEU A 139 8.36 -4.31 -7.13
N GLN A 140 8.51 -5.03 -8.25
CA GLN A 140 8.87 -4.43 -9.53
C GLN A 140 7.87 -3.36 -9.98
N VAL A 141 6.57 -3.68 -9.95
CA VAL A 141 5.51 -2.75 -10.37
C VAL A 141 5.47 -1.52 -9.47
N LEU A 142 5.56 -1.70 -8.16
CA LEU A 142 5.61 -0.58 -7.21
C LEU A 142 6.86 0.27 -7.41
N ALA A 143 8.04 -0.34 -7.65
CA ALA A 143 9.27 0.41 -7.93
C ALA A 143 9.19 1.18 -9.27
N GLU A 144 8.60 0.59 -10.31
CA GLU A 144 8.35 1.22 -11.62
C GLU A 144 7.40 2.43 -11.50
N ALA A 145 6.48 2.41 -10.53
CA ALA A 145 5.60 3.54 -10.19
C ALA A 145 6.31 4.70 -9.45
N ARG A 146 7.61 4.55 -9.15
CA ARG A 146 8.50 5.60 -8.59
C ARG A 146 7.99 6.23 -7.28
N PRO A 147 7.74 5.45 -6.22
CA PRO A 147 7.67 5.99 -4.87
C PRO A 147 9.06 6.48 -4.45
N ASP A 148 9.13 7.30 -3.40
CA ASP A 148 10.41 7.73 -2.83
C ASP A 148 11.05 6.61 -2.00
N LEU A 149 10.23 5.72 -1.42
CA LEU A 149 10.64 4.62 -0.56
C LEU A 149 9.78 3.36 -0.83
N ILE A 150 10.31 2.19 -0.49
CA ILE A 150 9.53 0.96 -0.34
C ILE A 150 9.43 0.63 1.15
N ALA A 151 8.22 0.39 1.64
CA ALA A 151 7.95 0.03 3.02
C ALA A 151 7.48 -1.43 3.09
N PHE A 152 8.42 -2.34 3.36
CA PHE A 152 8.07 -3.69 3.81
C PHE A 152 7.58 -3.60 5.25
N GLU A 153 6.30 -3.86 5.47
CA GLU A 153 5.67 -3.65 6.78
C GLU A 153 4.89 -4.89 7.24
N THR A 154 4.81 -5.06 8.56
CA THR A 154 4.14 -6.19 9.20
C THR A 154 4.63 -7.54 8.66
N ILE A 155 5.96 -7.74 8.70
CA ILE A 155 6.62 -8.99 8.31
C ILE A 155 6.91 -9.82 9.57
N PRO A 156 6.04 -10.77 9.96
CA PRO A 156 6.23 -11.58 11.17
C PRO A 156 7.22 -12.74 10.95
N ASN A 157 7.41 -13.17 9.70
CA ASN A 157 8.19 -14.36 9.37
C ASN A 157 9.64 -14.00 9.01
N LYS A 158 10.60 -14.68 9.65
CA LYS A 158 12.04 -14.43 9.44
C LYS A 158 12.51 -14.76 8.01
N LEU A 159 12.01 -15.84 7.40
CA LEU A 159 12.39 -16.21 6.03
C LEU A 159 11.83 -15.20 5.04
N GLU A 160 10.62 -14.71 5.28
CA GLU A 160 10.03 -13.65 4.47
C GLU A 160 10.87 -12.37 4.53
N ALA A 161 11.26 -11.93 5.73
CA ALA A 161 12.12 -10.76 5.89
C ALA A 161 13.50 -10.88 5.18
N GLN A 162 13.96 -12.10 4.86
CA GLN A 162 15.20 -12.31 4.11
C GLN A 162 15.04 -12.19 2.59
N VAL A 163 13.80 -12.28 2.08
CA VAL A 163 13.51 -12.24 0.64
C VAL A 163 12.82 -10.96 0.18
N CYS A 164 12.33 -10.17 1.13
CA CYS A 164 11.92 -8.79 0.93
C CYS A 164 13.10 -7.91 0.52
#